data_AF-A0A172Y981-F1
#
_entry.id   AF-A0A172Y981-F1
#
_cell.length_a   1.000
_cell.length_b   1.000
_cell.length_c   1.000
_cell.angle_alpha   90.00
_cell.angle_beta   90.00
_cell.angle_gamma   90.00
#
_symmetry.space_group_name_H-M   'P 1'
#
loop_
_entity.id
_entity.type
_entity.pdbx_description
1 polymer ?
#
loop_
_entity_poly.entity_id
_entity_poly.type
_entity_poly.pdbx_seq_one_letter_code
_entity_poly.pdbx_strand_id
1 'polypeptide(L)'
;MRSAIMGGVAVACLLGLSACGNNTKTEAPAADGAETASTAAAPAMLDAPKPGLWRVSTAMEGMPGGAAMAPQDVCIKEAKLEAPANAQQPGADCTTQPFARQGDAMVATSTCALPGNMKADSTIRVTGDFNSRYVTEVTTRMDPAPTPQMAQTKVTMTAERIGDCPASQ
;
A
#
# COMPACT_ATOMS: atom_id res chain seq x y z
N MET A 1 -36.19 32.78 -51.94
CA MET A 1 -35.88 32.78 -53.39
C MET A 1 -34.73 31.81 -53.62
N ARG A 2 -34.95 30.82 -54.51
CA ARG A 2 -33.96 29.99 -55.22
C ARG A 2 -33.14 29.00 -54.37
N SER A 3 -32.93 27.74 -54.71
CA SER A 3 -33.44 26.82 -55.74
C SER A 3 -32.97 25.41 -55.33
N ALA A 4 -33.70 24.40 -55.77
CA ALA A 4 -33.44 22.97 -55.60
C ALA A 4 -32.28 22.44 -56.48
N ILE A 5 -31.88 21.16 -56.27
CA ILE A 5 -31.61 20.05 -57.25
C ILE A 5 -30.78 18.98 -56.49
N MET A 6 -31.31 17.79 -56.11
CA MET A 6 -31.57 16.54 -56.86
C MET A 6 -30.34 15.73 -57.32
N GLY A 7 -30.35 14.44 -56.96
CA GLY A 7 -29.54 13.34 -57.52
C GLY A 7 -28.91 12.49 -56.40
N GLY A 8 -29.29 11.26 -56.08
CA GLY A 8 -30.02 10.22 -56.81
C GLY A 8 -29.06 9.08 -57.18
N VAL A 9 -29.43 7.83 -56.85
CA VAL A 9 -28.81 6.50 -57.14
C VAL A 9 -28.19 5.87 -55.87
N ALA A 10 -28.83 4.98 -55.10
CA ALA A 10 -29.55 3.72 -55.34
C ALA A 10 -28.66 2.45 -55.23
N VAL A 11 -29.07 1.57 -54.29
CA VAL A 11 -28.98 0.08 -54.36
C VAL A 11 -27.56 -0.48 -54.08
N ALA A 12 -27.31 -1.52 -53.28
CA ALA A 12 -28.13 -2.67 -52.89
C ALA A 12 -27.73 -3.23 -51.52
N CYS A 13 -28.71 -3.91 -50.93
CA CYS A 13 -28.60 -4.93 -49.90
C CYS A 13 -27.37 -5.86 -50.03
N LEU A 14 -26.79 -6.25 -48.89
CA LEU A 14 -26.58 -7.67 -48.60
C LEU A 14 -26.72 -7.89 -47.09
N LEU A 15 -27.81 -8.59 -46.79
CA LEU A 15 -28.15 -9.18 -45.50
C LEU A 15 -27.13 -10.25 -45.13
N GLY A 16 -26.78 -10.31 -43.84
CA GLY A 16 -25.91 -11.35 -43.30
C GLY A 16 -25.91 -11.37 -41.77
N LEU A 17 -27.08 -11.31 -41.14
CA LEU A 17 -27.24 -11.84 -39.78
C LEU A 17 -27.79 -13.26 -39.90
N SER A 18 -26.99 -14.23 -39.48
CA SER A 18 -27.45 -15.60 -39.24
C SER A 18 -26.71 -16.21 -38.06
N ALA A 19 -27.26 -16.01 -36.86
CA ALA A 19 -27.36 -17.04 -35.83
C ALA A 19 -28.36 -16.57 -34.76
N CYS A 20 -29.58 -17.10 -34.82
CA CYS A 20 -30.68 -16.88 -33.88
C CYS A 20 -30.77 -18.01 -32.85
N GLY A 21 -31.30 -17.65 -31.67
CA GLY A 21 -32.00 -18.54 -30.73
C GLY A 21 -31.58 -18.24 -29.28
N ASN A 22 -32.39 -17.68 -28.37
CA ASN A 22 -33.85 -17.49 -28.36
C ASN A 22 -34.29 -16.47 -27.26
N ASN A 23 -35.03 -15.42 -27.66
CA ASN A 23 -36.18 -14.69 -27.04
C ASN A 23 -36.28 -14.53 -25.50
N THR A 24 -36.52 -13.33 -24.93
CA THR A 24 -37.79 -12.57 -25.01
C THR A 24 -37.73 -11.07 -24.62
N LYS A 25 -38.49 -10.26 -25.39
CA LYS A 25 -39.30 -9.06 -25.06
C LYS A 25 -38.68 -7.64 -25.06
N THR A 26 -38.91 -6.98 -26.21
CA THR A 26 -39.20 -5.55 -26.50
C THR A 26 -39.66 -4.65 -25.35
N GLU A 27 -39.08 -3.45 -25.23
CA GLU A 27 -39.69 -2.14 -25.55
C GLU A 27 -38.65 -0.99 -25.41
N ALA A 28 -38.61 -0.06 -26.38
CA ALA A 28 -37.84 1.19 -26.31
C ALA A 28 -38.81 2.32 -25.89
N PRO A 29 -38.39 3.42 -25.21
CA PRO A 29 -37.68 4.48 -25.95
C PRO A 29 -36.68 5.34 -25.11
N ALA A 30 -35.88 6.10 -25.86
CA ALA A 30 -35.38 7.46 -25.57
C ALA A 30 -34.70 7.81 -24.22
N ALA A 31 -33.53 8.44 -24.38
CA ALA A 31 -32.87 9.39 -23.48
C ALA A 31 -32.48 8.88 -22.08
N ASP A 32 -31.18 8.71 -21.85
CA ASP A 32 -30.49 9.46 -20.80
C ASP A 32 -28.97 9.34 -20.98
N GLY A 33 -28.22 10.14 -20.23
CA GLY A 33 -26.85 10.54 -20.48
C GLY A 33 -25.87 9.46 -20.89
N ALA A 34 -24.95 9.84 -21.77
CA ALA A 34 -23.63 9.25 -21.81
C ALA A 34 -22.98 9.45 -20.43
N GLU A 35 -23.24 8.50 -19.52
CA GLU A 35 -22.50 8.37 -18.28
C GLU A 35 -21.05 8.16 -18.67
N THR A 36 -20.29 9.24 -18.50
CA THR A 36 -18.84 9.21 -18.60
C THR A 36 -18.41 8.24 -17.53
N ALA A 37 -18.05 7.02 -17.91
CA ALA A 37 -17.48 6.03 -17.03
C ALA A 37 -16.25 6.67 -16.38
N SER A 38 -16.45 7.18 -15.17
CA SER A 38 -15.39 7.68 -14.31
C SER A 38 -14.54 6.45 -14.02
N THR A 39 -13.43 6.33 -14.74
CA THR A 39 -12.31 5.52 -14.27
C THR A 39 -11.92 6.18 -12.96
N ALA A 40 -12.45 5.66 -11.85
CA ALA A 40 -11.97 5.98 -10.53
C ALA A 40 -10.47 5.71 -10.58
N ALA A 41 -9.69 6.78 -10.64
CA ALA A 41 -8.25 6.69 -10.54
C ALA A 41 -7.98 5.85 -9.28
N ALA A 42 -7.29 4.71 -9.45
CA ALA A 42 -6.79 3.99 -8.29
C ALA A 42 -6.05 5.03 -7.44
N PRO A 43 -6.34 5.12 -6.13
CA PRO A 43 -5.70 6.12 -5.28
C PRO A 43 -4.19 5.99 -5.49
N ALA A 44 -3.53 7.12 -5.77
CA ALA A 44 -2.08 7.13 -5.90
C ALA A 44 -1.51 6.46 -4.65
N MET A 45 -0.81 5.34 -4.82
CA MET A 45 -0.15 4.67 -3.70
C MET A 45 0.90 5.64 -3.19
N LEU A 46 0.62 6.26 -2.05
CA LEU A 46 1.60 7.11 -1.39
C LEU A 46 2.83 6.25 -1.06
N ASP A 47 4.01 6.86 -1.10
CA ASP A 47 5.24 6.18 -0.68
C ASP A 47 5.50 6.38 0.83
N ALA A 48 4.64 7.15 1.50
CA ALA A 48 4.76 7.49 2.92
C ALA A 48 3.40 7.85 3.55
N PRO A 49 3.25 7.68 4.88
CA PRO A 49 2.04 8.04 5.61
C PRO A 49 1.69 9.51 5.50
N LYS A 50 0.40 9.80 5.38
CA LYS A 50 -0.14 11.16 5.44
C LYS A 50 0.22 11.80 6.80
N PRO A 51 0.66 13.06 6.83
CA PRO A 51 0.88 13.78 8.08
C PRO A 51 -0.36 13.77 8.98
N GLY A 52 -0.14 13.64 10.29
CA GLY A 52 -1.18 13.54 11.29
C GLY A 52 -0.78 12.74 12.52
N LEU A 53 -1.75 12.56 13.40
CA LEU A 53 -1.62 11.73 14.59
C LEU A 53 -2.00 10.28 14.27
N TRP A 54 -1.11 9.36 14.59
CA TRP A 54 -1.25 7.94 14.33
C TRP A 54 -1.14 7.13 15.61
N ARG A 55 -2.06 6.21 15.85
CA ARG A 55 -1.97 5.21 16.91
C ARG A 55 -1.22 3.99 16.40
N VAL A 56 -0.11 3.64 17.06
CA VAL A 56 0.77 2.54 16.68
C VAL A 56 0.73 1.44 17.74
N SER A 57 0.26 0.27 17.34
CA SER A 57 0.27 -0.96 18.14
C SER A 57 1.41 -1.86 17.69
N THR A 58 2.19 -2.40 18.62
CA THR A 58 3.35 -3.23 18.31
C THR A 58 3.17 -4.63 18.90
N ALA A 59 3.40 -5.65 18.09
CA ALA A 59 3.42 -7.05 18.49
C ALA A 59 4.78 -7.68 18.13
N MET A 60 5.37 -8.42 19.06
CA MET A 60 6.63 -9.13 18.85
C MET A 60 6.39 -10.64 18.81
N GLU A 61 6.71 -11.25 17.68
CA GLU A 61 6.70 -12.69 17.49
C GLU A 61 8.08 -13.26 17.83
N GLY A 62 8.11 -14.43 18.49
CA GLY A 62 9.35 -15.12 18.91
C GLY A 62 9.77 -14.87 20.36
N MET A 63 9.08 -14.00 21.11
CA MET A 63 9.25 -13.85 22.56
C MET A 63 8.27 -14.76 23.33
N PRO A 64 8.70 -15.44 24.42
CA PRO A 64 7.80 -16.25 25.23
C PRO A 64 6.62 -15.42 25.74
N GLY A 65 5.39 -15.84 25.42
CA GLY A 65 4.16 -15.18 25.86
C GLY A 65 3.55 -14.14 24.89
N GLY A 66 4.14 -13.90 23.72
CA GLY A 66 3.56 -12.99 22.71
C GLY A 66 3.41 -11.56 23.23
N ALA A 67 4.53 -10.86 23.37
CA ALA A 67 4.54 -9.52 23.94
C ALA A 67 3.94 -8.51 22.94
N ALA A 68 2.74 -8.01 23.26
CA ALA A 68 2.17 -6.81 22.67
C ALA A 68 2.50 -5.61 23.55
N MET A 69 2.95 -4.51 22.93
CA MET A 69 3.15 -3.25 23.64
C MET A 69 1.86 -2.46 23.66
N ALA A 70 1.68 -1.65 24.70
CA ALA A 70 0.59 -0.69 24.75
C ALA A 70 0.64 0.22 23.50
N PRO A 71 -0.52 0.53 22.87
CA PRO A 71 -0.55 1.45 21.75
C PRO A 71 0.02 2.81 22.13
N GLN A 72 0.80 3.40 21.23
CA GLN A 72 1.37 4.73 21.40
C GLN A 72 0.90 5.66 20.27
N ASP A 73 0.65 6.93 20.60
CA ASP A 73 0.24 7.92 19.62
C ASP A 73 1.48 8.69 19.14
N VAL A 74 1.72 8.69 17.83
CA VAL A 74 2.88 9.29 17.16
C VAL A 74 2.41 10.38 16.21
N CYS A 75 2.99 11.57 16.34
CA CYS A 75 2.75 12.66 15.39
C CYS A 75 3.74 12.58 14.23
N ILE A 76 3.22 12.43 13.01
CA ILE A 76 4.00 12.49 11.77
C ILE A 76 3.80 13.86 11.15
N LYS A 77 4.85 14.70 11.16
CA LYS A 77 4.82 16.07 10.61
C LYS A 77 5.12 16.11 9.11
N GLU A 78 5.97 15.21 8.64
CA GLU A 78 6.40 15.11 7.24
C GLU A 78 6.07 13.74 6.67
N ALA A 79 5.63 13.68 5.41
CA ALA A 79 5.35 12.43 4.72
C ALA A 79 6.64 11.73 4.32
N LYS A 80 7.29 11.05 5.27
CA LYS A 80 8.48 10.23 5.06
C LYS A 80 8.37 8.90 5.79
N LEU A 81 8.95 7.86 5.19
CA LEU A 81 9.19 6.60 5.87
C LEU A 81 10.57 6.61 6.48
N GLU A 82 10.63 6.29 7.77
CA GLU A 82 11.86 6.13 8.54
C GLU A 82 11.85 4.73 9.14
N ALA A 83 13.04 4.13 9.27
CA ALA A 83 13.15 2.85 9.94
C ALA A 83 12.70 3.02 11.40
N PRO A 84 11.88 2.11 11.95
CA PRO A 84 11.51 2.16 13.36
C PRO A 84 12.75 2.17 14.25
N ALA A 85 12.73 2.93 15.35
CA ALA A 85 13.87 3.03 16.25
C ALA A 85 14.31 1.66 16.80
N ASN A 86 13.37 0.73 17.03
CA ASN A 86 13.67 -0.64 17.48
C ASN A 86 14.34 -1.51 16.40
N ALA A 87 14.28 -1.12 15.12
CA ALA A 87 15.04 -1.76 14.05
C ALA A 87 16.52 -1.36 14.10
N GLN A 88 16.87 -0.30 14.82
CA GLN A 88 18.25 0.14 15.05
C GLN A 88 18.71 -0.38 16.42
N GLN A 89 19.83 -1.12 16.45
CA GLN A 89 20.37 -1.65 17.70
C GLN A 89 21.36 -0.64 18.31
N PRO A 90 21.23 -0.25 19.60
CA PRO A 90 22.15 0.68 20.23
C PRO A 90 23.60 0.15 20.20
N GLY A 91 24.54 1.00 19.77
CA GLY A 91 25.96 0.64 19.68
C GLY A 91 26.33 -0.30 18.53
N ALA A 92 25.42 -0.53 17.59
CA ALA A 92 25.69 -1.28 16.36
C ALA A 92 26.03 -0.32 15.21
N ASP A 93 26.99 -0.73 14.37
CA ASP A 93 27.32 -0.03 13.13
C ASP A 93 26.43 -0.56 12.01
N CYS A 94 25.43 0.22 11.61
CA CYS A 94 24.42 -0.19 10.64
C CYS A 94 24.63 0.48 9.27
N THR A 95 24.62 -0.34 8.22
CA THR A 95 24.45 0.10 6.82
C THR A 95 23.00 -0.10 6.42
N THR A 96 22.30 0.98 6.07
CA THR A 96 20.88 0.96 5.72
C THR A 96 20.69 1.32 4.25
N GLN A 97 19.90 0.53 3.55
CA GLN A 97 19.36 0.89 2.24
C GLN A 97 18.00 1.57 2.46
N PRO A 98 17.77 2.74 1.85
CA PRO A 98 16.54 3.50 2.05
C PRO A 98 15.33 2.74 1.50
N PHE A 99 14.14 3.18 1.89
CA PHE A 99 12.89 2.63 1.38
C PHE A 99 12.79 2.79 -0.14
N ALA A 100 12.49 1.68 -0.81
CA ALA A 100 12.14 1.65 -2.21
C ALA A 100 10.85 0.86 -2.41
N ARG A 101 10.06 1.25 -3.42
CA ARG A 101 8.84 0.54 -3.75
C ARG A 101 9.16 -0.83 -4.36
N GLN A 102 8.55 -1.87 -3.81
CA GLN A 102 8.62 -3.25 -4.30
C GLN A 102 7.20 -3.83 -4.32
N GLY A 103 6.53 -3.73 -5.47
CA GLY A 103 5.14 -4.12 -5.61
C GLY A 103 4.19 -3.26 -4.77
N ASP A 104 3.44 -3.91 -3.89
CA ASP A 104 2.47 -3.30 -2.95
C ASP A 104 3.13 -2.71 -1.69
N ALA A 105 4.44 -2.87 -1.53
CA ALA A 105 5.16 -2.50 -0.31
C ALA A 105 6.24 -1.44 -0.54
N MET A 106 6.51 -0.68 0.51
CA MET A 106 7.77 0.05 0.67
C MET A 106 8.73 -0.82 1.47
N VAL A 107 9.92 -1.07 0.95
CA VAL A 107 10.89 -1.99 1.55
C VAL A 107 12.22 -1.28 1.79
N ALA A 108 12.74 -1.41 3.01
CA ALA A 108 14.09 -1.02 3.39
C ALA A 108 14.82 -2.23 4.00
N THR A 109 16.14 -2.23 3.89
CA THR A 109 17.00 -3.27 4.48
C THR A 109 18.11 -2.60 5.28
N SER A 110 18.54 -3.25 6.35
CA SER A 110 19.68 -2.79 7.12
C SER A 110 20.53 -3.96 7.57
N THR A 111 21.84 -3.82 7.45
CA THR A 111 22.82 -4.77 7.98
C THR A 111 23.61 -4.08 9.07
N CYS A 112 23.55 -4.61 10.29
CA CYS A 112 24.23 -4.07 11.45
C CYS A 112 25.33 -5.01 11.93
N ALA A 113 26.54 -4.48 12.13
CA ALA A 113 27.59 -5.17 12.86
C ALA A 113 27.41 -4.92 14.36
N LEU A 114 27.40 -6.00 15.14
CA LEU A 114 27.23 -5.99 16.59
C LEU A 114 28.53 -6.46 17.29
N PRO A 115 28.71 -6.10 18.58
CA PRO A 115 29.80 -6.64 19.38
C PRO A 115 29.84 -8.18 19.36
N GLY A 116 31.03 -8.76 19.48
CA GLY A 116 31.20 -10.22 19.51
C GLY A 116 31.14 -10.90 18.15
N ASN A 117 31.46 -10.19 17.06
CA ASN A 117 31.40 -10.68 15.67
C ASN A 117 30.01 -11.13 15.23
N MET A 118 28.96 -10.59 15.86
CA MET A 118 27.59 -10.83 15.48
C MET A 118 27.15 -9.85 14.40
N LYS A 119 26.26 -10.32 13.54
CA LYS A 119 25.63 -9.54 12.48
C LYS A 119 24.12 -9.62 12.63
N ALA A 120 23.42 -8.51 12.44
CA ALA A 120 21.97 -8.50 12.31
C ALA A 120 21.57 -7.96 10.94
N ASP A 121 20.84 -8.76 10.18
CA ASP A 121 20.24 -8.37 8.91
C ASP A 121 18.73 -8.17 9.12
N SER A 122 18.25 -6.95 8.91
CA SER A 122 16.85 -6.58 9.03
C SER A 122 16.25 -6.25 7.67
N THR A 123 15.01 -6.70 7.46
CA THR A 123 14.16 -6.28 6.35
C THR A 123 12.91 -5.64 6.92
N ILE A 124 12.60 -4.42 6.48
CA ILE A 124 11.42 -3.66 6.86
C ILE A 124 10.50 -3.60 5.65
N ARG A 125 9.27 -4.10 5.80
CA ARG A 125 8.25 -4.09 4.76
C ARG A 125 7.02 -3.33 5.27
N VAL A 126 6.64 -2.28 4.57
CA VAL A 126 5.49 -1.43 4.91
C VAL A 126 4.42 -1.58 3.85
N THR A 127 3.19 -1.92 4.26
CA THR A 127 2.04 -2.16 3.38
C THR A 127 0.77 -1.54 3.91
N GLY A 128 -0.21 -1.33 3.01
CA GLY A 128 -1.55 -0.83 3.37
C GLY A 128 -1.83 0.56 2.80
N ASP A 129 -2.82 1.24 3.39
CA ASP A 129 -3.22 2.58 2.99
C ASP A 129 -2.59 3.63 3.91
N PHE A 130 -1.65 4.38 3.36
CA PHE A 130 -0.97 5.46 4.03
C PHE A 130 -1.85 6.68 4.37
N ASN A 131 -3.12 6.69 3.97
CA ASN A 131 -4.09 7.69 4.42
C ASN A 131 -4.81 7.33 5.73
N SER A 132 -4.91 6.03 6.03
CA SER A 132 -5.83 5.53 7.07
C SER A 132 -5.22 4.46 7.98
N ARG A 133 -4.62 3.42 7.40
CA ARG A 133 -4.05 2.29 8.14
C ARG A 133 -2.96 1.58 7.33
N TYR A 134 -1.79 1.44 7.92
CA TYR A 134 -0.69 0.66 7.35
C TYR A 134 -0.06 -0.27 8.38
N VAL A 135 0.65 -1.28 7.89
CA VAL A 135 1.36 -2.27 8.69
C VAL A 135 2.84 -2.27 8.29
N THR A 136 3.70 -2.19 9.30
CA THR A 136 5.15 -2.34 9.17
C THR A 136 5.55 -3.68 9.77
N GLU A 137 6.13 -4.56 8.96
CA GLU A 137 6.75 -5.79 9.41
C GLU A 137 8.27 -5.63 9.39
N VAL A 138 8.93 -5.89 10.52
CA VAL A 138 10.38 -5.91 10.65
C VAL A 138 10.79 -7.34 10.93
N THR A 139 11.57 -7.93 10.03
CA THR A 139 12.18 -9.24 10.23
C THR A 139 13.67 -9.06 10.41
N THR A 140 14.22 -9.52 11.53
CA THR A 140 15.65 -9.45 11.82
C THR A 140 16.21 -10.85 11.99
N ARG A 141 17.35 -11.13 11.35
CA ARG A 141 18.12 -12.36 11.50
C ARG A 141 19.46 -12.04 12.13
N MET A 142 19.87 -12.80 13.14
CA MET A 142 21.16 -12.66 13.82
C MET A 142 22.10 -13.83 13.50
N ASP A 143 23.38 -13.54 13.28
CA ASP A 143 24.43 -14.54 13.00
C ASP A 143 25.80 -14.14 13.57
N PRO A 144 26.44 -14.96 14.45
CA PRO A 144 25.83 -16.10 15.13
C PRO A 144 24.74 -15.63 16.09
N ALA A 145 23.67 -16.42 16.19
CA ALA A 145 22.60 -16.15 17.15
C ALA A 145 23.06 -16.54 18.57
N PRO A 146 22.81 -15.70 19.61
CA PRO A 146 23.18 -16.06 20.98
C PRO A 146 22.39 -17.26 21.52
N THR A 147 21.16 -17.44 21.05
CA THR A 147 20.33 -18.64 21.26
C THR A 147 19.55 -18.98 19.99
N PRO A 148 19.13 -20.25 19.79
CA PRO A 148 18.34 -20.63 18.62
C PRO A 148 17.05 -19.82 18.47
N GLN A 149 16.42 -19.43 19.58
CA GLN A 149 15.18 -18.64 19.59
C GLN A 149 15.41 -17.19 19.14
N MET A 150 16.64 -16.67 19.23
CA MET A 150 17.01 -15.32 18.80
C MET A 150 17.62 -15.27 17.40
N ALA A 151 17.71 -16.40 16.69
CA ALA A 151 18.23 -16.44 15.33
C ALA A 151 17.38 -15.62 14.36
N GLN A 152 16.08 -15.51 14.64
CA GLN A 152 15.16 -14.66 13.89
C GLN A 152 14.10 -14.08 14.83
N THR A 153 13.86 -12.79 14.71
CA THR A 153 12.77 -12.10 15.38
C THR A 153 11.89 -11.40 14.34
N LYS A 154 10.59 -11.31 14.63
CA LYS A 154 9.65 -10.57 13.80
C LYS A 154 8.86 -9.61 14.68
N VAL A 155 8.80 -8.36 14.25
CA VAL A 155 8.01 -7.30 14.89
C VAL A 155 6.99 -6.82 13.88
N THR A 156 5.73 -6.78 14.29
CA THR A 156 4.62 -6.26 13.49
C THR A 156 4.08 -5.02 14.17
N MET A 157 4.09 -3.89 13.46
CA MET A 157 3.54 -2.63 13.92
C MET A 157 2.35 -2.27 13.05
N THR A 158 1.19 -2.02 13.66
CA THR A 158 -0.01 -1.52 12.96
C THR A 158 -0.19 -0.07 13.34
N ALA A 159 -0.27 0.80 12.34
CA ALA A 159 -0.50 2.23 12.51
C ALA A 159 -1.87 2.62 11.95
N GLU A 160 -2.67 3.33 12.74
CA GLU A 160 -4.01 3.82 12.38
C GLU A 160 -4.08 5.33 12.59
N ARG A 161 -4.52 6.08 11.58
CA ARG A 161 -4.61 7.54 11.67
C ARG A 161 -5.80 7.92 12.53
N ILE A 162 -5.55 8.64 13.62
CA ILE A 162 -6.57 9.05 14.60
C ILE A 162 -6.89 10.55 14.56
N GLY A 163 -6.18 11.34 13.74
CA GLY A 163 -6.49 12.75 13.53
C GLY A 163 -5.31 13.55 13.02
N ASP A 164 -5.36 14.86 13.23
CA ASP A 164 -4.24 15.76 13.01
C ASP A 164 -3.37 15.84 14.27
N CYS A 165 -2.10 16.21 14.10
CA CYS A 165 -1.22 16.40 15.26
C CYS A 165 -1.70 17.57 16.13
N PRO A 166 -1.56 17.47 17.47
CA PRO A 166 -1.82 18.60 18.35
C PRO A 166 -0.82 19.73 18.06
N ALA A 167 -1.28 20.98 18.13
CA ALA A 167 -0.47 22.17 17.82
C ALA A 167 0.72 22.40 18.78
N SER A 168 0.76 21.70 19.92
CA SER A 168 1.73 21.88 21.01
C SER A 168 2.79 20.78 21.10
N GLN A 169 2.99 19.96 20.06
CA GLN A 169 4.04 18.92 19.98
C GLN A 169 5.13 19.27 18.97
#